data_AF-A0A0A9YBA5-F1
#
_entry.id   AF-A0A0A9YBA5-F1
#
_cell.length_a   1.000
_cell.length_b   1.000
_cell.length_c   1.000
_cell.angle_alpha   90.00
_cell.angle_beta   90.00
_cell.angle_gamma   90.00
#
_symmetry.space_group_name_H-M   'P 1'
#
loop_
_entity.id
_entity.type
_entity.pdbx_description
1 polymer ?
#
loop_
_entity_poly.entity_id
_entity_poly.type
_entity_poly.pdbx_seq_one_letter_code
_entity_poly.pdbx_strand_id
1 'polypeptide(L)'
;MLMLVFGVLCLFVGLEGAPLQYSDTRYDDVELISILNNDELYIKLFQCLIGRGKCTPDWEILKDALPSALLDNCDKCTTKQKFGTKTLLAHLVHDKPSDMRILEGEFDPDGSYRKELEKEDKETNDINRKRSATLEDQQVELLDKVRRIIK
;
A
#
# COMPACT_ATOMS: atom_id res chain seq x y z
N MET A 1 2.42 -59.03 -23.33
CA MET A 1 2.52 -58.49 -21.96
C MET A 1 3.09 -57.07 -22.01
N LEU A 2 2.37 -56.16 -22.68
CA LEU A 2 2.77 -54.75 -22.89
C LEU A 2 1.51 -53.88 -23.09
N MET A 3 0.46 -54.13 -22.31
CA MET A 3 -0.80 -53.38 -22.36
C MET A 3 -1.30 -52.97 -20.96
N LEU A 4 -0.50 -53.18 -19.91
CA LEU A 4 -0.87 -52.90 -18.51
C LEU A 4 -0.03 -51.78 -17.85
N VAL A 5 0.63 -50.94 -18.65
CA VAL A 5 1.36 -49.77 -18.12
C VAL A 5 0.65 -48.45 -18.46
N PHE A 6 -0.33 -48.47 -19.38
CA PHE A 6 -1.15 -47.31 -19.73
C PHE A 6 -2.28 -47.00 -18.72
N GLY A 7 -2.41 -47.79 -17.66
CA GLY A 7 -3.41 -47.61 -16.58
C GLY A 7 -2.95 -46.77 -15.39
N VAL A 8 -1.77 -46.15 -15.46
CA VAL A 8 -1.21 -45.26 -14.41
C VAL A 8 -0.87 -43.89 -15.01
N LEU A 9 -1.77 -43.35 -15.84
CA LEU A 9 -1.59 -42.05 -16.52
C LEU A 9 -2.59 -40.96 -16.08
N CYS A 10 -3.48 -41.20 -15.11
CA CYS A 10 -4.53 -40.22 -14.76
C CYS A 10 -4.68 -39.96 -13.27
N LEU A 11 -3.59 -39.73 -12.52
CA LEU A 11 -3.69 -39.39 -11.09
C LEU A 11 -2.77 -38.26 -10.58
N PHE A 12 -2.27 -37.42 -11.47
CA PHE A 12 -1.83 -36.07 -11.08
C PHE A 12 -2.64 -35.05 -11.86
N VAL A 13 -3.92 -34.95 -11.49
CA VAL A 13 -4.76 -33.79 -11.78
C VAL A 13 -3.99 -32.58 -11.27
N GLY A 14 -3.72 -31.64 -12.18
CA GLY A 14 -3.07 -30.38 -11.86
C GLY A 14 -3.79 -29.73 -10.69
N LEU A 15 -3.03 -29.46 -9.63
CA LEU A 15 -3.42 -28.49 -8.63
C LEU A 15 -3.29 -27.13 -9.31
N GLU A 16 -4.30 -26.75 -10.10
CA GLU A 16 -4.55 -25.35 -10.38
C GLU A 16 -4.84 -24.72 -9.01
N GLY A 17 -3.79 -24.14 -8.42
CA GLY A 17 -3.94 -23.25 -7.29
C GLY A 17 -4.85 -22.12 -7.74
N ALA A 18 -6.14 -22.26 -7.45
CA ALA A 18 -7.04 -21.13 -7.41
C ALA A 18 -6.34 -20.06 -6.55
N PRO A 19 -6.33 -18.78 -6.95
CA PRO A 19 -5.88 -17.75 -6.03
C PRO A 19 -6.77 -17.90 -4.80
N LEU A 20 -6.15 -18.32 -3.69
CA LEU A 20 -6.77 -18.26 -2.38
C LEU A 20 -7.20 -16.81 -2.23
N GLN A 21 -8.48 -16.55 -2.48
CA GLN A 21 -9.09 -15.30 -2.08
C GLN A 21 -8.93 -15.29 -0.57
N TYR A 22 -7.94 -14.52 -0.13
CA TYR A 22 -7.58 -14.32 1.26
C TYR A 22 -8.69 -13.47 1.90
N SER A 23 -9.88 -14.06 2.00
CA SER A 23 -10.97 -13.56 2.82
C SER A 23 -10.69 -13.98 4.25
N ASP A 24 -9.58 -13.49 4.81
CA ASP A 24 -9.33 -13.61 6.24
C ASP A 24 -9.74 -12.30 6.91
N THR A 25 -10.91 -12.34 7.53
CA THR A 25 -11.50 -11.23 8.28
C THR A 25 -10.74 -10.92 9.57
N ARG A 26 -9.61 -11.57 9.86
CA ARG A 26 -8.92 -11.51 11.16
C ARG A 26 -8.04 -10.29 11.43
N TYR A 27 -8.07 -9.27 10.57
CA TYR A 27 -7.35 -8.02 10.81
C TYR A 27 -8.29 -6.83 10.88
N ASP A 28 -8.39 -6.22 12.06
CA ASP A 28 -8.99 -4.90 12.25
C ASP A 28 -7.88 -3.86 12.16
N ASP A 29 -8.09 -2.81 11.37
CA ASP A 29 -7.16 -1.70 11.11
C ASP A 29 -6.57 -1.07 12.40
N VAL A 30 -7.29 -1.20 13.50
CA VAL A 30 -6.92 -0.74 14.85
C VAL A 30 -5.70 -1.48 15.40
N GLU A 31 -5.48 -2.76 15.05
CA GLU A 31 -4.37 -3.55 15.57
C GLU A 31 -3.02 -3.11 14.96
N LEU A 32 -2.98 -2.79 13.66
CA LEU A 32 -1.75 -2.31 13.02
C LEU A 32 -1.32 -0.99 13.63
N ILE A 33 -2.25 -0.04 13.79
CA ILE A 33 -1.95 1.26 14.40
C ILE A 33 -1.43 1.06 15.84
N SER A 34 -2.00 0.12 16.59
CA SER A 34 -1.55 -0.21 17.94
C SER A 34 -0.13 -0.80 17.95
N ILE A 35 0.21 -1.65 16.97
CA ILE A 35 1.56 -2.21 16.78
C ILE A 35 2.56 -1.12 16.40
N LEU A 36 2.21 -0.25 15.44
CA LEU A 36 3.09 0.84 14.97
C LEU A 36 3.41 1.85 16.10
N ASN A 37 2.46 2.07 17.01
CA ASN A 37 2.65 2.95 18.18
C ASN A 37 3.39 2.29 19.35
N ASN A 38 3.71 0.98 19.27
CA ASN A 38 4.44 0.27 20.30
C ASN A 38 5.83 -0.11 19.77
N ASP A 39 6.87 0.53 20.28
CA ASP A 39 8.24 0.33 19.77
C ASP A 39 8.71 -1.14 19.80
N GLU A 40 8.34 -1.92 20.82
CA GLU A 40 8.75 -3.32 20.93
C GLU A 40 8.08 -4.20 19.87
N LEU A 41 6.78 -3.98 19.63
CA LEU A 41 6.02 -4.70 18.61
C LEU A 41 6.40 -4.24 17.21
N TYR A 42 6.58 -2.94 17.01
CA TYR A 42 7.07 -2.36 15.77
C TYR A 42 8.40 -2.98 15.34
N ILE A 43 9.38 -3.11 16.25
CA ILE A 43 10.68 -3.71 15.92
C ILE A 43 10.50 -5.15 15.41
N LYS A 44 9.63 -5.95 16.05
CA LYS A 44 9.35 -7.32 15.64
C LYS A 44 8.67 -7.37 14.27
N LEU A 45 7.68 -6.51 14.04
CA LEU A 45 7.01 -6.34 12.76
C LEU A 45 8.03 -5.95 11.68
N PHE A 46 8.82 -4.91 11.90
CA PHE A 46 9.78 -4.41 10.93
C PHE A 46 10.85 -5.45 10.58
N GLN A 47 11.38 -6.16 11.57
CA GLN A 47 12.30 -7.28 11.32
C GLN A 47 11.67 -8.38 10.47
N CYS A 48 10.39 -8.70 10.70
CA CYS A 48 9.64 -9.62 9.84
C CYS A 48 9.57 -9.10 8.40
N LEU A 49 9.16 -7.83 8.21
CA LEU A 49 8.98 -7.22 6.88
C LEU A 49 10.28 -7.29 6.06
N ILE A 50 11.44 -7.06 6.67
CA ILE A 50 12.75 -7.13 5.98
C ILE A 50 13.39 -8.54 6.01
N GLY A 51 12.64 -9.57 6.37
CA GLY A 51 13.11 -10.97 6.35
C GLY A 51 14.16 -11.32 7.41
N ARG A 52 14.31 -10.51 8.47
CA ARG A 52 15.29 -10.71 9.57
C ARG A 52 14.67 -11.20 10.88
N GLY A 53 13.38 -11.48 10.89
CA GLY A 53 12.64 -11.87 12.10
C GLY A 53 11.53 -12.87 11.81
N LYS A 54 10.87 -13.35 12.87
CA LYS A 54 9.71 -14.21 12.75
C LYS A 54 8.50 -13.38 12.34
N CYS A 55 7.78 -13.86 11.34
CA CYS A 55 6.51 -13.29 10.91
C CYS A 55 5.34 -14.07 11.50
N THR A 56 4.32 -13.35 11.95
CA THR A 56 2.98 -13.95 12.12
C THR A 56 2.34 -14.09 10.74
N PRO A 57 1.31 -14.95 10.58
CA PRO A 57 0.60 -15.07 9.31
C PRO A 57 0.13 -13.73 8.74
N ASP A 58 -0.33 -12.82 9.61
CA ASP A 58 -0.83 -11.51 9.18
C ASP A 58 0.27 -10.59 8.68
N TRP A 59 1.42 -10.60 9.34
CA TRP A 59 2.58 -9.81 8.92
C TRP A 59 3.20 -10.34 7.63
N GLU A 60 3.10 -11.65 7.36
CA GLU A 60 3.55 -12.22 6.08
C GLU A 60 2.69 -11.70 4.92
N ILE A 61 1.36 -11.60 5.09
CA ILE A 61 0.48 -10.99 4.06
C ILE A 61 0.89 -9.55 3.77
N LEU A 62 1.20 -8.78 4.83
CA LEU A 62 1.60 -7.39 4.69
C LEU A 62 2.94 -7.27 3.96
N LYS A 63 3.90 -8.12 4.33
CA LYS A 63 5.21 -8.24 3.69
C LYS A 63 5.10 -8.61 2.22
N ASP A 64 4.28 -9.59 1.87
CA ASP A 64 4.07 -10.04 0.49
C ASP A 64 3.43 -8.95 -0.38
N ALA A 65 2.66 -8.05 0.23
CA ALA A 65 2.03 -6.93 -0.46
C ALA A 65 2.98 -5.73 -0.69
N LEU A 66 4.12 -5.65 0.03
CA LEU A 66 5.03 -4.49 -0.05
C LEU A 66 5.60 -4.22 -1.45
N PRO A 67 6.08 -5.21 -2.22
CA PRO A 67 6.65 -4.94 -3.54
C PRO A 67 5.63 -4.29 -4.48
N SER A 68 4.40 -4.82 -4.50
CA SER A 68 3.31 -4.26 -5.30
C SER A 68 2.90 -2.89 -4.78
N ALA A 69 2.81 -2.69 -3.46
CA ALA A 69 2.50 -1.39 -2.89
C ALA A 69 3.50 -0.29 -3.26
N LEU A 70 4.79 -0.64 -3.37
CA LEU A 70 5.84 0.30 -3.77
C LEU A 70 5.88 0.56 -5.28
N LEU A 71 5.57 -0.44 -6.11
CA LEU A 71 5.71 -0.36 -7.58
C LEU A 71 4.45 0.11 -8.30
N ASP A 72 3.28 -0.40 -7.91
CA ASP A 72 2.01 -0.23 -8.64
C ASP A 72 0.86 0.22 -7.74
N ASN A 73 1.17 0.81 -6.57
CA ASN A 73 0.17 1.19 -5.58
C ASN A 73 -0.73 0.02 -5.12
N CYS A 74 -0.21 -1.21 -5.22
CA CYS A 74 -0.87 -2.43 -4.80
C CYS A 74 -2.18 -2.67 -5.58
N ASP A 75 -2.22 -2.43 -6.89
CA ASP A 75 -3.46 -2.38 -7.66
C ASP A 75 -4.35 -3.63 -7.51
N LYS A 76 -3.70 -4.80 -7.44
CA LYS A 76 -4.35 -6.12 -7.29
C LYS A 76 -4.57 -6.57 -5.85
N CYS A 77 -4.13 -5.79 -4.87
CA CYS A 77 -4.22 -6.13 -3.47
C CYS A 77 -5.65 -5.99 -2.95
N THR A 78 -5.98 -6.77 -1.92
CA THR A 78 -7.25 -6.64 -1.21
C THR A 78 -7.35 -5.30 -0.49
N THR A 79 -8.55 -4.87 -0.13
CA THR A 79 -8.76 -3.60 0.60
C THR A 79 -7.92 -3.55 1.89
N LYS A 80 -7.82 -4.66 2.61
CA LYS A 80 -7.02 -4.75 3.84
C LYS A 80 -5.53 -4.63 3.58
N GLN A 81 -5.02 -5.31 2.55
CA GLN A 81 -3.63 -5.18 2.15
C GLN A 81 -3.30 -3.74 1.74
N LYS A 82 -4.18 -3.09 0.96
CA LYS A 82 -4.03 -1.67 0.58
C LYS A 82 -4.00 -0.76 1.80
N PHE A 83 -4.93 -0.94 2.73
CA PHE A 83 -4.96 -0.12 3.94
C PHE A 83 -3.71 -0.34 4.82
N GLY A 84 -3.34 -1.60 5.06
CA GLY A 84 -2.21 -1.96 5.89
C GLY A 84 -0.88 -1.45 5.32
N THR A 85 -0.64 -1.68 4.02
CA THR A 85 0.58 -1.20 3.34
C THR A 85 0.65 0.32 3.32
N LYS A 86 -0.44 1.02 2.99
CA LYS A 86 -0.47 2.49 3.00
C LYS A 86 -0.23 3.06 4.40
N THR A 87 -0.86 2.49 5.42
CA THR A 87 -0.69 2.93 6.82
C THR A 87 0.75 2.72 7.28
N LEU A 88 1.33 1.56 6.98
CA LEU A 88 2.72 1.25 7.29
C LEU A 88 3.69 2.20 6.57
N LEU A 89 3.53 2.38 5.25
CA LEU A 89 4.42 3.23 4.46
C LEU A 89 4.33 4.70 4.91
N ALA A 90 3.13 5.20 5.22
CA ALA A 90 2.96 6.53 5.79
C ALA A 90 3.71 6.68 7.12
N HIS A 91 3.59 5.72 8.03
CA HIS A 91 4.32 5.74 9.29
C HIS A 91 5.84 5.70 9.08
N LEU A 92 6.34 4.89 8.15
CA LEU A 92 7.77 4.81 7.84
C LEU A 92 8.31 6.12 7.25
N VAL A 93 7.57 6.75 6.35
CA VAL A 93 7.97 8.02 5.73
C VAL A 93 8.00 9.16 6.75
N HIS A 94 6.99 9.25 7.63
CA HIS A 94 6.84 10.36 8.56
C HIS A 94 7.62 10.16 9.88
N ASP A 95 7.54 8.97 10.48
CA ASP A 95 7.99 8.73 11.84
C ASP A 95 9.32 7.93 11.89
N LYS A 96 9.60 7.10 10.88
CA LYS A 96 10.76 6.17 10.88
C LYS A 96 11.54 6.22 9.55
N PRO A 97 12.05 7.38 9.10
CA PRO A 97 12.67 7.54 7.77
C PRO A 97 13.93 6.70 7.55
N SER A 98 14.62 6.31 8.62
CA SER A 98 15.75 5.37 8.52
C SER A 98 15.31 3.96 8.17
N ASP A 99 14.20 3.51 8.73
CA ASP A 99 13.62 2.20 8.45
C ASP A 99 13.02 2.17 7.04
N MET A 100 12.44 3.29 6.59
CA MET A 100 12.00 3.45 5.19
C MET A 100 13.15 3.22 4.20
N ARG A 101 14.34 3.79 4.44
CA ARG A 101 15.50 3.59 3.55
C ARG A 101 15.97 2.13 3.50
N ILE A 102 15.86 1.41 4.62
CA ILE A 102 16.18 -0.02 4.67
C ILE A 102 15.15 -0.81 3.87
N LEU A 103 13.86 -0.48 4.03
CA LEU A 103 12.76 -1.11 3.30
C LEU A 103 12.91 -0.94 1.79
N GLU A 104 13.18 0.27 1.32
CA GLU A 104 13.44 0.58 -0.09
C GLU A 104 14.65 -0.18 -0.62
N GLY A 105 15.72 -0.29 0.18
CA GLY A 105 16.90 -1.08 -0.21
C GLY A 105 16.59 -2.56 -0.44
N GLU A 106 15.57 -3.10 0.24
CA GLU A 106 15.14 -4.50 0.10
C GLU A 106 14.15 -4.69 -1.06
N PHE A 107 13.21 -3.77 -1.24
CA PHE A 107 12.05 -3.96 -2.13
C PHE A 107 11.95 -2.99 -3.32
N ASP A 108 12.70 -1.89 -3.33
CA ASP A 108 12.69 -0.85 -4.38
C ASP A 108 14.13 -0.45 -4.81
N PRO A 109 14.90 -1.38 -5.40
CA PRO A 109 16.31 -1.14 -5.73
C PRO A 109 16.54 -0.07 -6.79
N ASP A 110 15.54 0.25 -7.63
CA ASP A 110 15.61 1.30 -8.65
C ASP A 110 15.11 2.67 -8.14
N GLY A 111 14.64 2.73 -6.90
CA GLY A 111 14.14 3.94 -6.24
C GLY A 111 12.91 4.51 -6.93
N SER A 112 12.08 3.65 -7.53
CA SER A 112 10.86 4.05 -8.23
C SER A 112 9.83 4.69 -7.29
N TYR A 113 9.72 4.18 -6.06
CA TYR A 113 8.72 4.64 -5.08
C TYR A 113 8.92 6.11 -4.70
N ARG A 114 10.16 6.51 -4.40
CA ARG A 114 10.47 7.93 -4.09
C ARG A 114 10.17 8.86 -5.25
N LYS A 115 10.47 8.44 -6.47
CA LYS A 115 10.18 9.26 -7.65
C LYS A 115 8.68 9.45 -7.83
N GLU A 116 7.88 8.44 -7.55
CA GLU A 116 6.43 8.54 -7.63
C GLU A 116 5.88 9.42 -6.51
N LEU A 117 6.33 9.23 -5.26
CA LEU A 117 5.95 10.06 -4.13
C LEU A 117 6.25 11.56 -4.39
N GLU A 118 7.43 11.88 -4.92
CA GLU A 118 7.78 13.25 -5.30
C GLU A 118 6.89 13.84 -6.40
N LYS A 119 6.36 13.01 -7.31
CA LYS A 119 5.41 13.46 -8.34
C LYS A 119 4.04 13.73 -7.72
N GLU A 120 3.56 12.81 -6.89
CA GLU A 120 2.27 12.94 -6.18
C GLU A 120 2.25 14.21 -5.32
N ASP A 121 3.36 14.50 -4.62
CA ASP A 121 3.51 15.73 -3.82
C ASP A 121 3.45 16.99 -4.70
N LYS A 122 4.14 16.99 -5.85
CA LYS A 122 4.11 18.13 -6.78
C LYS A 122 2.72 18.33 -7.37
N GLU A 123 2.09 17.25 -7.82
CA GLU A 123 0.75 17.29 -8.39
C GLU A 123 -0.28 17.79 -7.36
N THR A 124 -0.21 17.29 -6.13
CA THR A 124 -1.07 17.73 -5.03
C THR A 124 -0.88 19.23 -4.74
N ASN A 125 0.37 19.71 -4.70
CA ASN A 125 0.67 21.13 -4.51
C ASN A 125 0.14 22.01 -5.65
N ASP A 126 0.27 21.56 -6.90
CA ASP A 126 -0.25 22.26 -8.07
C ASP A 126 -1.78 22.31 -8.06
N ILE A 127 -2.46 21.21 -7.70
CA ILE A 127 -3.92 21.15 -7.54
C ILE A 127 -4.37 22.12 -6.45
N ASN A 128 -3.68 22.14 -5.30
CA ASN A 128 -4.02 23.04 -4.19
C ASN A 128 -3.85 24.50 -4.60
N ARG A 129 -2.77 24.85 -5.30
CA ARG A 129 -2.54 26.20 -5.84
C ARG A 129 -3.63 26.63 -6.82
N LYS A 130 -4.02 25.75 -7.76
CA LYS A 130 -5.11 26.02 -8.71
C LYS A 130 -6.44 26.21 -7.99
N ARG A 131 -6.73 25.36 -7.01
CA ARG A 131 -7.95 25.45 -6.20
C ARG A 131 -8.02 26.79 -5.45
N SER A 132 -6.92 27.23 -4.84
CA SER A 132 -6.84 28.55 -4.18
C SER A 132 -7.15 29.69 -5.15
N ALA A 133 -6.54 29.70 -6.33
CA ALA A 133 -6.81 30.73 -7.35
C ALA A 133 -8.27 30.70 -7.83
N THR A 134 -8.85 29.50 -8.06
CA THR A 134 -10.25 29.36 -8.45
C THR A 134 -11.22 29.84 -7.37
N LEU A 135 -10.91 29.61 -6.09
CA LEU A 135 -11.72 30.12 -4.98
C LEU A 135 -11.69 31.65 -4.94
N GLU A 136 -10.52 32.27 -5.17
CA GLU A 136 -10.38 33.73 -5.27
C GLU A 136 -11.20 34.29 -6.46
N ASP A 137 -11.09 33.67 -7.64
CA ASP A 137 -11.84 34.08 -8.83
C ASP A 137 -13.37 33.95 -8.63
N GLN A 138 -13.82 32.84 -8.05
CA GLN A 138 -15.24 32.65 -7.72
C GLN A 138 -15.72 33.71 -6.72
N GLN A 139 -14.89 34.06 -5.73
CA GLN A 139 -15.22 35.07 -4.73
C GLN A 139 -15.35 36.47 -5.36
N VAL A 140 -14.46 36.83 -6.29
CA VAL A 140 -14.57 38.07 -7.09
C VAL A 140 -15.85 38.08 -7.92
N GLU A 141 -16.17 36.97 -8.61
CA GLU A 141 -17.38 36.85 -9.42
C GLU A 141 -18.66 36.98 -8.57
N LEU A 142 -18.68 36.34 -7.40
CA LEU A 142 -19.76 36.45 -6.41
C LEU A 142 -19.93 37.89 -5.94
N LEU A 143 -18.84 38.57 -5.57
CA LEU A 143 -18.87 39.96 -5.12
C LEU A 143 -19.39 40.91 -6.21
N ASP A 144 -19.01 40.71 -7.47
CA ASP A 144 -19.50 41.51 -8.59
C ASP A 144 -20.98 41.26 -8.90
N LYS A 145 -21.47 40.03 -8.71
CA LYS A 145 -22.92 39.75 -8.77
C LYS A 145 -23.67 40.47 -7.65
N VAL A 146 -23.18 40.39 -6.41
CA VAL A 146 -23.79 41.08 -5.27
C VAL A 146 -23.81 42.60 -5.48
N ARG A 147 -22.70 43.19 -5.94
CA ARG A 147 -22.62 44.63 -6.24
C ARG A 147 -23.67 45.08 -7.26
N ARG A 148 -23.95 44.25 -8.27
CA ARG A 148 -24.97 44.53 -9.30
C ARG A 148 -26.41 44.47 -8.77
N ILE A 149 -26.66 43.72 -7.70
CA ILE A 149 -28.00 43.61 -7.10
C ILE A 149 -28.28 44.79 -6.16
N ILE A 150 -27.24 45.33 -5.51
CA ILE A 150 -27.35 46.43 -4.55
C ILE A 150 -27.45 47.81 -5.25
N LYS A 151 -27.15 47.88 -6.55
CA LYS A 151 -27.18 49.10 -7.35
C LYS A 151 -28.49 49.23 -8.13
#